data_AF-A0A2L0WV67-F1
#
_entry.id   AF-A0A2L0WV67-F1
#
_cell.length_a   1.000
_cell.length_b   1.000
_cell.length_c   1.000
_cell.angle_alpha   90.00
_cell.angle_beta   90.00
_cell.angle_gamma   90.00
#
_symmetry.space_group_name_H-M   'P 1'
#
loop_
_entity.id
_entity.type
_entity.pdbx_description
1 polymer ?
#
loop_
_entity_poly.entity_id
_entity_poly.type
_entity_poly.pdbx_seq_one_letter_code
_entity_poly.pdbx_strand_id
1 'polypeptide(L)' 'QCHVEYYFGTKTKELVFPWHEGLKAEEMLEHFRKTEFSDWTHKETGAPMIKVQHPEFELWSKGTHAAAGVSCTDCHMP' A
#
# COMPACT_ATOMS: atom_id res chain seq x y z
N GLN A 1 -5.76 -2.86 9.82
CA GLN A 1 -4.68 -3.67 10.45
C GLN A 1 -4.03 -4.58 9.41
N CYS A 2 -4.79 -5.38 8.66
CA CYS A 2 -4.21 -6.31 7.65
C CYS A 2 -4.56 -5.98 6.20
N HIS A 3 -5.76 -5.44 5.94
CA HIS A 3 -6.26 -5.08 4.61
C HIS A 3 -5.69 -3.74 4.13
N VAL A 4 -4.39 -3.77 3.83
CA VAL A 4 -3.53 -2.63 3.55
C VAL A 4 -2.43 -3.02 2.58
N GLU A 5 -1.86 -2.02 1.90
CA GLU A 5 -0.59 -2.12 1.21
C GLU A 5 0.57 -2.27 2.21
N TYR A 6 1.54 -3.13 1.89
CA TYR A 6 2.71 -3.34 2.74
C TYR A 6 3.91 -3.91 1.98
N TYR A 7 5.10 -3.66 2.53
CA TYR A 7 6.34 -4.29 2.08
C TYR A 7 7.19 -4.74 3.27
N PHE A 8 8.26 -5.51 3.01
CA PHE A 8 9.23 -5.90 4.03
C PHE A 8 10.47 -5.00 3.99
N GLY A 9 10.78 -4.39 5.13
CA GLY A 9 11.95 -3.53 5.28
C GLY A 9 13.26 -4.23 4.87
N THR A 10 14.15 -3.50 4.20
CA THR A 10 15.35 -4.09 3.58
C THR A 10 16.33 -4.67 4.60
N LYS A 11 16.40 -4.08 5.82
CA LYS A 11 17.33 -4.49 6.88
C LYS A 11 16.76 -5.57 7.81
N THR A 12 15.56 -5.36 8.34
CA THR A 12 14.97 -6.19 9.40
C THR A 12 13.94 -7.20 8.88
N LYS A 13 13.47 -7.04 7.64
CA LYS A 13 12.33 -7.77 7.07
C LYS A 13 11.02 -7.61 7.87
N GLU A 14 10.94 -6.57 8.70
CA GLU A 14 9.71 -6.19 9.37
C GLU A 14 8.71 -5.64 8.35
N LEU A 15 7.43 -5.85 8.63
CA LEU A 15 6.33 -5.34 7.82
C LEU A 15 6.21 -3.82 8.01
N VAL A 16 6.15 -3.10 6.89
CA VAL A 16 6.06 -1.64 6.85
C VAL A 16 4.91 -1.22 5.93
N PHE A 17 4.10 -0.27 6.40
CA PHE A 17 3.11 0.41 5.57
C PHE A 17 3.77 1.62 4.89
N PRO A 18 3.74 1.76 3.57
CA PRO A 18 4.45 2.81 2.83
C PRO A 18 3.71 4.18 2.88
N TRP A 19 3.14 4.53 4.03
CA TRP A 19 2.21 5.66 4.18
C TRP A 19 2.88 6.98 4.56
N HIS A 20 4.22 7.05 4.58
CA HIS A 20 4.95 8.24 5.04
C HIS A 20 4.55 9.50 4.26
N GLU A 21 4.32 9.35 2.95
CA GLU A 21 3.96 10.47 2.06
C GLU A 21 2.45 10.60 1.82
N GLY A 22 1.66 9.69 2.40
CA GLY A 22 0.21 9.62 2.26
C GLY A 22 -0.29 8.25 1.78
N LEU A 23 -1.57 8.21 1.43
CA LEU A 23 -2.30 6.97 1.12
C LEU A 23 -2.65 6.82 -0.36
N LYS A 24 -2.30 7.79 -1.20
CA LYS A 24 -2.52 7.70 -2.65
C LYS A 24 -1.43 6.85 -3.29
N ALA A 25 -1.74 6.27 -4.45
CA ALA A 25 -0.78 5.45 -5.20
C ALA A 25 0.49 6.25 -5.57
N GLU A 26 0.34 7.52 -5.94
CA GLU A 26 1.47 8.40 -6.29
C GLU A 26 2.35 8.73 -5.08
N GLU A 27 1.74 8.88 -3.90
CA GLU A 27 2.42 9.16 -2.63
C GLU A 27 3.22 7.92 -2.18
N MET A 28 2.62 6.73 -2.25
CA MET A 28 3.32 5.47 -1.97
C MET A 28 4.43 5.19 -3.00
N LEU A 29 4.23 5.52 -4.28
CA LEU A 29 5.27 5.41 -5.30
C LEU A 29 6.45 6.35 -5.02
N GLU A 30 6.18 7.57 -4.54
CA GLU A 30 7.22 8.51 -4.11
C GLU A 30 8.01 7.97 -2.92
N HIS A 31 7.35 7.36 -1.93
CA HIS A 31 8.02 6.66 -0.82
C HIS A 31 9.01 5.59 -1.34
N PHE A 32 8.57 4.73 -2.25
CA PHE A 32 9.43 3.68 -2.81
C PHE A 32 10.60 4.23 -3.63
N ARG A 33 10.41 5.34 -4.36
CA ARG A 33 11.48 6.04 -5.07
C ARG A 33 12.53 6.62 -4.12
N LYS A 34 12.10 7.34 -3.07
CA LYS A 34 13.02 7.94 -2.08
C LYS A 34 13.82 6.92 -1.30
N THR A 35 13.24 5.76 -1.05
CA THR A 35 13.89 4.66 -0.33
C THR A 35 14.69 3.74 -1.24
N GLU A 36 14.71 4.01 -2.55
CA GLU A 36 15.31 3.16 -3.59
C GLU A 36 14.88 1.69 -3.44
N PHE A 37 13.62 1.48 -3.04
CA PHE A 37 13.09 0.16 -2.77
C PHE A 37 12.63 -0.54 -4.05
N SER A 38 12.85 -1.85 -4.10
CA SER A 38 12.23 -2.75 -5.07
C SER A 38 11.97 -4.10 -4.41
N ASP A 39 10.83 -4.71 -4.73
CA ASP A 39 10.49 -6.05 -4.26
C ASP A 39 11.24 -7.13 -5.05
N TRP A 40 11.32 -6.97 -6.37
CA TRP A 40 12.08 -7.86 -7.25
C TRP A 40 12.57 -7.14 -8.52
N THR A 41 13.57 -7.72 -9.17
CA THR A 41 13.97 -7.35 -10.52
C THR A 41 13.20 -8.21 -11.53
N HIS A 42 12.47 -7.57 -12.43
CA HIS A 42 11.73 -8.27 -13.49
C HIS A 42 12.70 -9.06 -14.38
N LYS A 43 12.47 -10.37 -14.53
CA LYS A 43 13.42 -11.30 -15.16
C LYS A 43 13.70 -10.99 -16.64
N GLU A 44 12.70 -10.52 -17.38
CA GLU A 44 12.82 -10.30 -18.83
C GLU A 44 13.33 -8.90 -19.18
N THR A 45 12.91 -7.89 -18.41
CA THR A 45 13.16 -6.48 -18.73
C THR A 45 14.25 -5.86 -17.88
N GLY A 46 14.63 -6.51 -16.77
CA GLY A 46 15.55 -5.97 -15.78
C GLY A 46 14.96 -4.81 -14.95
N ALA A 47 13.67 -4.50 -15.09
CA ALA A 47 13.04 -3.40 -14.39
C ALA A 47 12.94 -3.67 -12.87
N PRO A 48 13.25 -2.71 -11.98
CA PRO A 48 12.94 -2.82 -10.57
C PRO A 48 11.43 -2.68 -10.36
N MET A 49 10.81 -3.67 -9.73
CA MET A 49 9.36 -3.76 -9.58
C MET A 49 8.92 -3.54 -8.13
N ILE A 50 7.72 -3.01 -8.01
CA ILE A 50 6.96 -2.90 -6.76
C ILE A 50 5.77 -3.84 -6.85
N LYS A 51 5.53 -4.63 -5.80
CA LYS A 51 4.31 -5.43 -5.66
C LYS A 51 3.30 -4.58 -4.92
N VAL A 52 2.04 -4.63 -5.38
CA VAL A 52 0.90 -4.05 -4.65
C VAL A 52 0.09 -5.19 -4.04
N GLN A 53 -0.28 -5.06 -2.77
CA GLN A 53 -0.96 -6.04 -1.93
C GLN A 53 -2.24 -5.41 -1.37
N HIS A 54 -3.39 -5.92 -1.82
CA HIS A 54 -4.73 -5.71 -1.22
C HIS A 54 -4.90 -4.36 -0.46
N PRO A 55 -4.84 -3.21 -1.17
CA PRO A 55 -4.83 -1.88 -0.58
C PRO A 55 -6.26 -1.41 -0.23
N GLU A 56 -7.05 -2.25 0.45
CA GLU A 56 -8.46 -1.94 0.68
C GLU A 56 -8.63 -0.70 1.56
N PHE A 57 -7.86 -0.54 2.64
CA PHE A 57 -7.98 0.63 3.50
C PHE A 57 -7.64 1.93 2.76
N GLU A 58 -6.56 1.92 1.98
CA GLU A 58 -6.09 3.06 1.20
C GLU A 58 -7.15 3.47 0.18
N LEU A 59 -7.66 2.50 -0.60
CA LEU A 59 -8.68 2.75 -1.62
C LEU A 59 -10.04 3.13 -1.00
N TRP A 60 -10.48 2.43 0.06
CA TRP A 60 -11.70 2.74 0.79
C TRP A 60 -11.67 4.17 1.33
N SER A 61 -10.53 4.61 1.90
CA SER A 61 -10.40 5.95 2.50
C SER A 61 -10.63 7.11 1.53
N LYS A 62 -10.60 6.85 0.21
CA LYS A 62 -10.86 7.82 -0.86
C LYS A 62 -12.23 7.65 -1.52
N GLY A 63 -13.00 6.64 -1.13
CA GLY A 63 -14.32 6.34 -1.69
C GLY A 63 -15.46 7.14 -1.06
N THR A 64 -16.62 7.14 -1.74
CA THR A 64 -17.83 7.84 -1.28
C THR A 64 -18.39 7.28 0.03
N HIS A 65 -18.28 5.97 0.27
CA HIS A 65 -18.71 5.34 1.52
C HIS A 65 -17.91 5.87 2.72
N ALA A 66 -16.58 5.94 2.62
CA ALA A 66 -15.76 6.52 3.68
C ALA A 66 -16.06 8.00 3.89
N ALA A 67 -16.27 8.77 2.81
CA ALA A 67 -16.66 10.18 2.88
C ALA A 67 -18.03 10.39 3.57
N ALA A 68 -18.92 9.40 3.49
CA ALA A 68 -20.21 9.36 4.18
C ALA A 68 -20.14 8.80 5.61
N GLY A 69 -18.95 8.42 6.10
CA GLY A 69 -18.75 7.85 7.43
C GLY A 69 -19.08 6.36 7.57
N VAL A 70 -19.32 5.66 6.46
CA VAL A 70 -19.60 4.21 6.46
C VAL A 70 -18.30 3.44 6.63
N SER A 71 -18.24 2.63 7.69
CA SER A 71 -17.12 1.80 8.08
C SER A 71 -17.14 0.42 7.39
N CYS A 72 -16.03 -0.32 7.49
CA CYS A 72 -15.95 -1.68 6.96
C CYS A 72 -16.99 -2.61 7.58
N THR A 73 -17.25 -2.44 8.89
CA THR A 73 -18.14 -3.32 9.66
C THR A 73 -19.61 -3.13 9.28
N ASP A 74 -20.01 -1.94 8.83
CA ASP A 74 -21.40 -1.66 8.43
C ASP A 74 -21.87 -2.54 7.25
N CYS A 75 -20.95 -3.09 6.44
CA CYS A 75 -21.27 -4.01 5.34
C CYS A 75 -20.78 -5.44 5.59
N HIS A 76 -19.60 -5.62 6.19
CA HIS A 76 -18.94 -6.92 6.29
C HIS A 76 -19.15 -7.63 7.64
N MET A 77 -19.73 -6.96 8.64
CA MET A 77 -20.03 -7.53 9.97
C MET A 77 -21.39 -7.04 10.50
N PRO A 78 -22.51 -7.37 9.83
CA PRO A 78 -23.86 -7.00 10.29
C PRO A 78 -24.30 -7.79 11.53
#